data_AF-A0A0L0BRA6-F1
#
_entry.id   AF-A0A0L0BRA6-F1
#
_cell.length_a   1.000
_cell.length_b   1.000
_cell.length_c   1.000
_cell.angle_alpha   90.00
_cell.angle_beta   90.00
_cell.angle_gamma   90.00
#
_symmetry.space_group_name_H-M   'P 1'
#
loop_
_entity.id
_entity.type
_entity.pdbx_description
1 polymer ?
#
loop_
_entity_poly.entity_id
_entity_poly.type
_entity_poly.pdbx_seq_one_letter_code
_entity_poly.pdbx_strand_id
1 'polypeptide(L)'
;MGSVVVKCLRLLTTVDGIGRKVADLETNIDKKADTDLESKLNNLQCQEGAVRIIPETFSRIKAPSFDSTKLFNVLKFLFDTVATRNMWNNEEKAIDLILALKGNASVVFESVPVSSRNNYYDIMETLQRKYGGEKKGIIPSGIAW
;
A
#
# COMPACT_ATOMS: atom_id res chain seq x y z
N MET A 1 -26.70 50.27 -58.34
CA MET A 1 -25.69 50.13 -57.27
C MET A 1 -26.27 49.85 -55.87
N GLY A 2 -27.38 50.49 -55.44
CA GLY A 2 -27.87 50.36 -54.05
C GLY A 2 -28.32 48.96 -53.57
N SER A 3 -28.92 48.13 -54.44
CA SER A 3 -29.46 46.81 -54.04
C SER A 3 -28.38 45.81 -53.58
N VAL A 4 -27.21 45.82 -54.23
CA VAL A 4 -26.09 44.93 -53.87
C VAL A 4 -25.52 45.31 -52.51
N VAL A 5 -25.38 46.60 -52.22
CA VAL A 5 -24.85 47.11 -50.94
C VAL A 5 -25.75 46.73 -49.77
N VAL A 6 -27.08 46.83 -49.92
CA VAL A 6 -28.04 46.46 -48.88
C VAL A 6 -28.01 44.95 -48.59
N LYS A 7 -27.87 44.12 -49.64
CA LYS A 7 -27.74 42.66 -49.47
C LYS A 7 -26.44 42.29 -48.75
N CYS A 8 -25.33 42.94 -49.10
CA CYS A 8 -24.05 42.75 -48.41
C CYS A 8 -24.12 43.16 -46.94
N LEU A 9 -24.73 44.30 -46.63
CA LEU A 9 -24.89 44.76 -45.24
C LEU A 9 -25.69 43.76 -44.39
N ARG A 10 -26.80 43.24 -44.94
CA ARG A 10 -27.61 42.21 -44.27
C ARG A 10 -26.81 40.93 -44.03
N LEU A 11 -26.02 40.49 -45.01
CA LEU A 11 -25.16 39.30 -44.87
C LEU A 11 -24.11 39.49 -43.78
N LEU A 12 -23.46 40.66 -43.71
CA LEU A 12 -22.48 40.98 -42.66
C LEU A 12 -23.10 40.94 -41.26
N THR A 13 -24.30 41.51 -41.08
CA THR A 13 -25.00 41.45 -39.78
C THR A 13 -25.39 40.03 -39.38
N THR A 14 -25.72 39.17 -40.34
CA THR A 14 -26.04 37.77 -40.08
C THR A 14 -24.79 36.97 -39.71
N VAL A 15 -23.68 37.16 -40.42
CA VAL A 15 -22.41 36.48 -40.15
C VAL A 15 -21.87 36.85 -38.75
N ASP A 16 -21.92 38.13 -38.39
CA ASP A 16 -21.55 38.61 -37.07
C ASP A 16 -22.45 38.03 -35.96
N GLY A 17 -23.76 37.93 -36.21
CA GLY A 17 -24.70 37.27 -35.31
C GLY A 17 -24.43 35.78 -35.12
N ILE A 18 -24.05 35.06 -36.19
CA ILE A 18 -23.66 33.64 -36.11
C ILE A 18 -22.36 33.50 -35.32
N GLY A 19 -21.38 34.37 -35.55
CA GLY A 19 -20.10 34.37 -34.82
C GLY A 19 -20.29 34.47 -33.30
N ARG A 20 -21.15 35.40 -32.84
CA ARG A 20 -21.51 35.50 -31.41
C ARG A 20 -22.15 34.22 -30.88
N LYS A 21 -23.10 33.65 -31.61
CA LYS A 21 -23.78 32.41 -31.18
C LYS A 21 -22.82 31.22 -31.09
N VAL A 22 -21.82 31.14 -31.96
CA VAL A 22 -20.79 30.10 -31.89
C VAL A 22 -19.93 30.27 -30.64
N ALA A 23 -19.45 31.48 -30.36
CA ALA A 23 -18.67 31.75 -29.16
C ALA A 23 -19.46 31.46 -27.86
N ASP A 24 -20.75 31.82 -27.82
CA ASP A 24 -21.63 31.51 -26.70
C ASP A 24 -21.83 29.98 -26.51
N LEU A 25 -21.89 29.22 -27.60
CA LEU A 25 -22.01 27.77 -27.53
C LEU A 25 -20.72 27.12 -27.04
N GLU A 26 -19.57 27.57 -27.54
CA GLU A 26 -18.24 27.09 -27.10
C GLU A 26 -18.08 27.30 -25.58
N THR A 27 -18.32 28.52 -25.09
CA THR A 27 -18.20 28.82 -23.65
C THR A 27 -19.17 28.03 -22.76
N ASN A 28 -20.36 27.69 -23.27
CA ASN A 28 -21.32 26.86 -22.53
C ASN A 28 -20.93 25.38 -22.51
N ILE A 29 -20.31 24.88 -23.59
CA ILE A 29 -19.79 23.51 -23.64
C ILE A 29 -18.65 23.36 -22.63
N ASP A 30 -17.70 24.30 -22.60
CA ASP A 30 -16.56 24.28 -21.68
C ASP A 30 -17.04 24.29 -20.22
N LYS A 31 -17.91 25.22 -19.85
CA LYS A 31 -18.49 25.30 -18.49
C LYS A 31 -19.21 24.02 -18.09
N LYS A 32 -19.94 23.39 -19.02
CA LYS A 32 -20.67 22.14 -18.76
C LYS A 32 -19.72 20.97 -18.57
N ALA A 33 -18.63 20.90 -19.33
CA ALA A 33 -17.61 19.87 -19.17
C ALA A 33 -16.91 19.99 -17.80
N ASP A 34 -16.53 21.20 -17.41
CA ASP A 34 -15.90 21.46 -16.11
C ASP A 34 -16.83 21.10 -14.95
N THR A 35 -18.10 21.49 -15.03
CA THR A 35 -19.08 21.20 -13.98
C THR A 35 -19.38 19.69 -13.86
N ASP A 36 -19.47 18.96 -14.98
CA ASP A 36 -19.68 17.51 -14.97
C ASP A 36 -18.48 16.78 -14.36
N LEU A 37 -17.26 17.19 -14.73
CA LEU A 37 -16.02 16.63 -14.19
C LEU A 37 -15.89 16.90 -12.68
N GLU A 38 -16.11 18.14 -12.24
CA GLU A 38 -16.10 18.51 -10.81
C GLU A 38 -17.16 17.73 -10.02
N SER A 39 -18.37 17.55 -10.56
CA SER A 39 -19.42 16.77 -9.89
C SER A 39 -19.05 15.29 -9.80
N LYS A 40 -18.41 14.72 -10.84
CA LYS A 40 -17.92 13.33 -10.84
C LYS A 40 -16.77 13.14 -9.87
N LEU A 41 -15.83 14.08 -9.83
CA LEU A 41 -14.70 14.06 -8.90
C LEU A 41 -15.20 14.11 -7.45
N ASN A 42 -16.11 15.03 -7.13
CA ASN A 42 -16.70 15.13 -5.78
C ASN A 42 -17.47 13.86 -5.39
N ASN A 43 -18.22 13.25 -6.32
CA ASN A 43 -18.90 11.98 -6.06
C ASN A 43 -17.92 10.82 -5.82
N LEU A 44 -16.84 10.74 -6.61
CA LEU A 44 -15.79 9.74 -6.42
C LEU A 44 -15.06 9.95 -5.10
N GLN A 45 -14.72 11.19 -4.74
CA GLN A 45 -14.05 11.53 -3.49
C GLN A 45 -14.96 11.28 -2.26
N CYS A 46 -16.28 11.48 -2.39
CA CYS A 46 -17.24 11.07 -1.35
C CYS A 46 -17.36 9.54 -1.22
N GLN A 47 -17.18 8.78 -2.30
CA GLN A 47 -17.11 7.31 -2.27
C GLN A 47 -15.77 6.77 -1.77
N GLU A 48 -14.69 7.54 -1.94
CA GLU A 48 -13.34 7.19 -1.49
C GLU A 48 -13.15 7.40 0.03
N GLY A 49 -14.14 8.02 0.68
CA GLY A 49 -14.33 7.99 2.12
C GLY A 49 -14.67 6.59 2.63
N ALA A 50 -13.64 5.78 2.87
CA ALA A 50 -13.63 4.50 3.60
C ALA A 50 -13.71 3.19 2.79
N VAL A 51 -13.09 3.10 1.61
CA VAL A 51 -12.65 1.80 1.09
C VAL A 51 -11.14 1.72 1.14
N ARG A 52 -10.61 1.36 2.32
CA ARG A 52 -9.38 0.55 2.31
C ARG A 52 -9.78 -0.71 1.54
N ILE A 53 -9.36 -0.86 0.29
CA ILE A 53 -9.35 -2.19 -0.33
C ILE A 53 -8.28 -2.98 0.44
N ILE A 54 -8.62 -3.41 1.64
CA ILE A 54 -8.10 -4.66 2.18
C ILE A 54 -8.87 -5.67 1.34
N PRO A 55 -8.25 -6.40 0.41
CA PRO A 55 -8.99 -7.41 -0.33
C PRO A 55 -9.54 -8.39 0.71
N GLU A 56 -10.85 -8.41 0.91
CA GLU A 56 -11.54 -9.14 1.98
C GLU A 56 -11.51 -10.68 1.81
N THR A 57 -10.62 -11.22 0.96
CA THR A 57 -10.51 -12.66 0.70
C THR A 57 -9.08 -13.20 0.55
N PHE A 58 -8.03 -12.43 0.83
CA PHE A 58 -6.73 -13.06 1.12
C PHE A 58 -6.64 -13.35 2.61
N SER A 59 -7.03 -14.57 3.00
CA SER A 59 -6.64 -15.14 4.28
C SER A 59 -5.12 -15.01 4.42
N ARG A 60 -4.66 -14.01 5.18
CA ARG A 60 -3.23 -13.76 5.41
C ARG A 60 -2.63 -15.04 5.97
N ILE A 61 -1.48 -15.44 5.43
CA ILE A 61 -0.81 -16.65 5.90
C ILE A 61 -0.37 -16.40 7.34
N LYS A 62 -0.75 -17.28 8.26
CA LYS A 62 -0.44 -17.13 9.68
C LYS A 62 1.07 -17.28 9.92
N ALA A 63 1.63 -16.43 10.79
CA ALA A 63 3.02 -16.55 11.23
C ALA A 63 3.27 -17.93 11.90
N PRO A 64 4.42 -18.56 11.66
CA PRO A 64 4.81 -19.78 12.37
C PRO A 64 5.05 -19.47 13.86
N SER A 65 4.51 -20.29 14.77
CA SER A 65 4.78 -20.13 16.19
C SER A 65 6.21 -20.56 16.55
N PHE A 66 6.79 -19.89 17.56
CA PHE A 66 8.11 -20.16 18.07
C PHE A 66 8.10 -20.34 19.59
N ASP A 67 8.55 -21.51 20.05
CA ASP A 67 8.58 -21.92 21.45
C ASP A 67 9.98 -22.32 21.92
N SER A 68 11.04 -21.93 21.19
CA SER A 68 12.44 -22.33 21.37
C SER A 68 12.82 -23.79 21.06
N THR A 69 11.87 -24.63 20.63
CA THR A 69 12.19 -26.02 20.24
C THR A 69 12.76 -26.13 18.81
N LYS A 70 12.31 -25.25 17.92
CA LYS A 70 12.77 -25.17 16.53
C LYS A 70 14.08 -24.39 16.43
N LEU A 71 14.92 -24.74 15.46
CA LEU A 71 16.12 -23.95 15.14
C LEU A 71 15.73 -22.53 14.73
N PHE A 72 16.36 -21.53 15.34
CA PHE A 72 16.06 -20.12 15.11
C PHE A 72 16.18 -19.71 13.63
N ASN A 73 17.18 -20.22 12.91
CA ASN A 73 17.35 -19.91 11.49
C ASN A 73 16.17 -20.39 10.62
N VAL A 74 15.56 -21.53 10.99
CA VAL A 74 14.37 -22.06 10.31
C VAL A 74 13.15 -21.18 10.59
N LEU A 75 12.98 -20.74 11.84
CA LEU A 75 11.93 -19.78 12.18
C LEU A 75 12.06 -18.51 11.35
N LYS A 76 13.25 -17.89 11.36
CA LYS A 76 13.52 -16.64 10.66
C LYS A 76 13.18 -16.74 9.17
N PHE A 77 13.65 -17.80 8.52
CA PHE A 77 13.35 -18.05 7.11
C PHE A 77 11.85 -18.19 6.83
N LEU A 78 11.13 -19.01 7.61
CA LEU A 78 9.69 -19.20 7.44
C LEU A 78 8.90 -17.91 7.71
N PHE A 79 9.29 -17.17 8.74
CA PHE A 79 8.68 -15.90 9.09
C PHE A 79 8.87 -14.86 7.97
N ASP A 80 10.10 -14.69 7.47
CA ASP A 80 10.39 -13.76 6.38
C ASP A 80 9.65 -14.13 5.09
N THR A 81 9.51 -15.43 4.81
CA THR A 81 8.75 -15.94 3.66
C THR A 81 7.27 -15.57 3.76
N VAL A 82 6.65 -15.80 4.93
CA VAL A 82 5.26 -15.44 5.20
C VAL A 82 5.05 -13.92 5.15
N ALA A 83 5.95 -13.16 5.77
CA ALA A 83 5.90 -11.70 5.80
C ALA A 83 5.99 -11.11 4.40
N THR A 84 6.86 -11.64 3.55
CA THR A 84 6.97 -11.23 2.14
C THR A 84 5.69 -11.54 1.38
N ARG A 85 5.12 -12.74 1.57
CA ARG A 85 3.89 -13.14 0.87
C ARG A 85 2.67 -12.32 1.28
N ASN A 86 2.63 -11.90 2.55
CA ASN A 86 1.58 -11.04 3.09
C ASN A 86 1.88 -9.53 2.93
N MET A 87 3.03 -9.17 2.33
CA MET A 87 3.48 -7.79 2.15
C MET A 87 3.53 -6.97 3.46
N TRP A 88 3.95 -7.61 4.56
CA TRP A 88 4.01 -6.96 5.87
C TRP A 88 5.06 -5.85 5.90
N ASN A 89 4.65 -4.70 6.43
CA ASN A 89 5.57 -3.64 6.79
C ASN A 89 6.33 -3.96 8.10
N ASN A 90 7.25 -3.08 8.52
CA ASN A 90 8.09 -3.32 9.71
C ASN A 90 7.28 -3.47 11.01
N GLU A 91 6.21 -2.69 11.16
CA GLU A 91 5.35 -2.71 12.33
C GLU A 91 4.49 -3.97 12.37
N GLU A 92 3.89 -4.36 11.23
CA GLU A 92 3.15 -5.62 11.09
C GLU A 92 4.07 -6.82 11.39
N LYS A 93 5.30 -6.83 10.86
CA LYS A 93 6.30 -7.87 11.19
C LYS A 93 6.60 -7.92 12.69
N ALA A 94 6.73 -6.78 13.37
CA ALA A 94 6.99 -6.75 14.80
C ALA A 94 5.82 -7.35 15.59
N ILE A 95 4.59 -6.93 15.29
CA ILE A 95 3.36 -7.41 15.94
C ILE A 95 3.20 -8.92 15.75
N ASP A 96 3.26 -9.40 14.50
CA ASP A 96 3.11 -10.82 14.19
C ASP A 96 4.24 -11.67 14.80
N LEU A 97 5.47 -11.16 14.85
CA LEU A 97 6.59 -11.85 15.49
C LEU A 97 6.34 -12.01 17.00
N ILE A 98 5.88 -10.97 17.68
CA ILE A 98 5.55 -11.02 19.12
C ILE A 98 4.44 -12.04 19.38
N LEU A 99 3.37 -12.03 18.56
CA LEU A 99 2.25 -12.96 18.69
C LEU A 99 2.65 -14.42 18.41
N ALA A 100 3.67 -14.61 17.56
CA ALA A 100 4.24 -15.91 17.24
C ALA A 100 5.08 -16.50 18.40
N LEU A 101 5.62 -15.67 19.30
CA LEU A 101 6.38 -16.16 20.45
C LEU A 101 5.47 -16.89 21.44
N LYS A 102 5.95 -18.04 21.92
CA LYS A 102 5.30 -18.91 22.92
C LYS A 102 6.32 -19.40 23.95
N GLY A 103 5.83 -19.76 25.13
CA GLY A 103 6.65 -20.35 26.20
C GLY A 103 7.91 -19.52 26.49
N ASN A 104 9.06 -20.18 26.59
CA ASN A 104 10.34 -19.55 26.93
C ASN A 104 10.78 -18.47 25.94
N ALA A 105 10.31 -18.51 24.69
CA ALA A 105 10.61 -17.49 23.70
C ALA A 105 9.90 -16.16 23.98
N SER A 106 8.71 -16.19 24.59
CA SER A 106 7.97 -14.98 24.96
C SER A 106 8.68 -14.16 26.05
N VAL A 107 9.36 -14.84 26.99
CA VAL A 107 10.15 -14.17 28.04
C VAL A 107 11.33 -13.38 27.45
N VAL A 108 11.83 -13.78 26.28
CA VAL A 108 12.92 -13.05 25.60
C VAL A 108 12.49 -11.67 25.14
N PHE A 109 11.21 -11.51 24.82
CA PHE A 109 10.67 -10.22 24.43
C PHE A 109 10.75 -9.18 25.57
N GLU A 110 10.71 -9.60 26.83
CA GLU A 110 10.89 -8.69 27.97
C GLU A 110 12.26 -8.01 27.97
N SER A 111 13.28 -8.66 27.41
CA SER A 111 14.62 -8.10 27.29
C SER A 111 14.77 -7.05 26.16
N VAL A 112 13.75 -6.88 25.31
CA VAL A 112 13.71 -5.82 24.30
C VAL A 112 13.29 -4.50 24.97
N PRO A 113 14.07 -3.41 24.79
CA PRO A 113 13.70 -2.08 25.29
C PRO A 113 12.32 -1.65 24.78
N VAL A 114 11.51 -1.01 25.64
CA VAL A 114 10.13 -0.63 25.30
C VAL A 114 10.07 0.28 24.08
N SER A 115 11.04 1.19 23.93
CA SER A 115 11.20 2.09 22.78
C SER A 115 11.44 1.37 21.45
N SER A 116 11.84 0.09 21.50
CA SER A 116 12.23 -0.74 20.35
C SER A 116 11.24 -1.88 20.06
N ARG A 117 10.16 -2.02 20.84
CA ARG A 117 9.21 -3.15 20.71
C ARG A 117 8.30 -3.11 19.48
N ASN A 118 8.31 -2.00 18.74
CA ASN A 118 7.65 -1.88 17.44
C ASN A 118 8.64 -2.06 16.26
N ASN A 119 9.92 -2.29 16.54
CA ASN A 119 10.94 -2.48 15.53
C ASN A 119 11.25 -3.98 15.37
N TYR A 120 10.88 -4.54 14.21
CA TYR A 120 11.14 -5.93 13.88
C TYR A 120 12.62 -6.32 14.03
N TYR A 121 13.54 -5.45 13.60
CA TYR A 121 14.97 -5.77 13.62
C TYR A 121 15.50 -5.91 15.05
N ASP A 122 15.10 -5.02 15.95
CA ASP A 122 15.55 -5.04 17.35
C ASP A 122 15.05 -6.30 18.08
N ILE A 123 13.80 -6.70 17.80
CA ILE A 123 13.21 -7.93 18.34
C ILE A 123 13.92 -9.16 17.76
N MET A 124 14.12 -9.21 16.44
CA MET A 124 14.75 -10.33 15.76
C MET A 124 16.21 -10.51 16.18
N GLU A 125 16.96 -9.42 16.36
CA GLU A 125 18.34 -9.45 16.85
C GLU A 125 18.41 -10.01 18.28
N THR A 126 17.49 -9.58 19.14
CA THR A 126 17.41 -10.08 20.52
C THR A 126 17.12 -11.58 20.56
N LEU A 127 16.22 -12.07 19.70
CA LEU A 127 15.97 -13.50 19.54
C LEU A 127 17.19 -14.23 18.97
N GLN A 128 17.89 -13.65 18.00
CA GLN A 128 19.10 -14.21 17.41
C GLN A 128 20.23 -14.34 18.43
N ARG A 129 20.40 -13.36 19.32
CA ARG A 129 21.40 -13.41 20.40
C ARG A 129 21.14 -14.56 21.37
N LYS A 130 19.88 -14.88 21.62
CA LYS A 130 19.48 -15.94 22.56
C LYS A 130 19.38 -17.32 21.93
N TYR A 131 18.94 -17.42 20.68
CA TYR A 131 18.62 -18.70 20.02
C TYR A 131 19.38 -18.95 18.71
N GLY A 132 20.04 -17.94 18.16
CA GLY A 132 20.83 -18.02 16.92
C GLY A 132 22.19 -18.67 17.09
N GLY A 133 22.43 -19.34 18.22
CA GLY A 133 23.65 -20.10 18.46
C GLY A 133 23.83 -21.17 17.39
N GLU A 134 24.86 -21.02 16.57
CA GLU A 134 25.46 -22.12 15.83
C GLU A 134 25.85 -23.18 16.87
N LYS A 135 25.14 -24.31 16.89
CA LYS A 135 25.85 -25.56 17.17
C LYS A 135 26.79 -25.76 15.98
N LYS A 136 27.96 -25.10 16.02
CA LYS A 136 29.12 -25.61 15.29
C LYS A 136 29.19 -27.07 15.67
N GLY A 137 29.00 -27.92 14.67
CA GLY A 137 28.96 -29.35 14.85
C GLY A 137 30.12 -29.75 15.76
N ILE A 138 29.79 -30.45 16.83
CA ILE A 138 30.68 -31.50 17.30
C ILE A 138 30.76 -32.44 16.10
N ILE A 139 31.73 -32.21 15.22
CA ILE A 139 32.16 -33.23 14.28
C ILE A 139 32.80 -34.28 15.19
N PRO A 140 32.26 -35.50 15.29
CA PRO A 140 33.03 -36.58 15.87
C PRO A 140 34.26 -36.72 14.99
N SER A 141 35.43 -36.39 15.53
CA SER A 141 36.71 -36.58 14.86
C SER A 141 36.84 -38.06 14.51
N GLY A 142 36.53 -38.42 13.27
CA GLY A 142 36.78 -39.74 12.72
C GLY A 142 35.57 -40.37 12.04
N ILE A 143 35.21 -39.88 10.86
CA ILE A 143 34.99 -40.75 9.68
C ILE A 143 35.49 -39.96 8.47
N ALA A 144 36.59 -40.43 7.89
CA ALA A 144 37.07 -40.06 6.56
C ALA A 144 36.35 -40.92 5.51
N TRP A 145 36.03 -40.33 4.36
CA TRP A 145 35.88 -40.98 3.06
C TRP A 145 36.59 -40.13 2.03
#